data_AF-A0A844BTW9-F1
#
_entry.id   AF-A0A844BTW9-F1
#
_cell.length_a   1.000
_cell.length_b   1.000
_cell.length_c   1.000
_cell.angle_alpha   90.00
_cell.angle_beta   90.00
_cell.angle_gamma   90.00
#
_symmetry.space_group_name_H-M   'P 1'
#
loop_
_entity.id
_entity.type
_entity.pdbx_description
1 polymer ?
#
loop_
_entity_poly.entity_id
_entity_poly.type
_entity_poly.pdbx_seq_one_letter_code
_entity_poly.pdbx_strand_id
1 'polypeptide(L)'
;MAERKIWARELQVQYNASVVKCCDVVGISRTAYYYEPKLNDDDEIIDALNALIDKHHRWGFPKCFKRLRKLGHRWNHKRVYRVYTELKLNLRRKGKKRLPNRNPEPLAAP
;
A
#
# COMPACT_ATOMS: atom_id res chain seq x y z
N MET A 1 22.65 -5.06 -1.14
CA MET A 1 22.87 -4.07 -0.05
C MET A 1 22.69 -4.68 1.33
N ALA A 2 21.61 -5.44 1.59
CA ALA A 2 21.38 -6.09 2.89
C ALA A 2 22.51 -7.05 3.29
N GLU A 3 22.94 -7.94 2.38
CA GLU A 3 24.04 -8.90 2.60
C GLU A 3 25.37 -8.22 2.92
N ARG A 4 25.73 -7.17 2.18
CA ARG A 4 26.96 -6.39 2.43
C ARG A 4 26.95 -5.69 3.79
N LYS A 5 25.80 -5.19 4.24
CA LYS A 5 25.67 -4.60 5.59
C LYS A 5 25.89 -5.66 6.67
N ILE A 6 25.48 -6.91 6.44
CA ILE A 6 25.72 -8.04 7.35
C ILE A 6 27.22 -8.35 7.42
N TRP A 7 27.89 -8.51 6.27
CA TRP A 7 29.33 -8.78 6.21
C TRP A 7 30.18 -7.69 6.88
N ALA A 8 29.83 -6.41 6.69
CA ALA A 8 30.52 -5.31 7.35
C ALA A 8 30.37 -5.35 8.88
N ARG A 9 29.23 -5.85 9.37
CA ARG A 9 28.94 -5.99 10.80
C ARG A 9 29.66 -7.21 11.40
N GLU A 10 29.70 -8.32 10.67
CA GLU A 10 30.47 -9.52 11.04
C GLU A 10 31.97 -9.23 11.11
N LEU A 11 32.54 -8.54 10.12
CA LEU A 11 33.95 -8.13 10.12
C LEU A 11 34.30 -7.20 11.29
N GLN A 12 33.38 -6.30 11.64
CA GLN A 12 33.56 -5.42 12.80
C GLN A 12 33.66 -6.23 14.10
N VAL A 13 32.78 -7.23 14.28
CA VAL A 13 32.75 -8.09 15.47
C VAL A 13 33.97 -9.02 15.54
N GLN A 14 34.36 -9.63 14.42
CA GLN A 14 35.47 -10.59 14.37
C GLN A 14 36.84 -9.93 14.58
N TYR A 15 37.07 -8.77 13.96
CA TYR A 15 38.39 -8.13 13.94
C TYR A 15 38.49 -6.89 14.85
N ASN A 16 37.42 -6.56 15.58
CA ASN A 16 37.29 -5.35 16.40
C ASN A 16 37.74 -4.06 15.66
N ALA A 17 37.50 -4.02 14.35
CA ALA A 17 37.97 -2.98 13.46
C ALA A 17 36.99 -1.81 13.38
N SER A 18 37.48 -0.64 12.96
CA SER A 18 36.62 0.53 12.73
C SER A 18 35.60 0.26 11.61
N VAL A 19 34.36 0.72 11.79
CA VAL A 19 33.27 0.64 10.79
C VAL A 19 33.72 1.16 9.41
N VAL A 20 34.57 2.19 9.36
CA VAL A 20 35.12 2.76 8.12
C VAL A 20 35.87 1.70 7.32
N LYS A 21 36.88 1.06 7.91
CA LYS A 21 37.65 -0.02 7.28
C LYS A 21 36.76 -1.18 6.84
N CYS A 22 35.79 -1.59 7.65
CA CYS A 22 34.87 -2.66 7.30
C CYS A 22 33.99 -2.29 6.10
N CYS A 23 33.49 -1.06 6.03
CA CYS A 23 32.71 -0.55 4.90
C CYS A 23 33.55 -0.45 3.62
N ASP A 24 34.81 -0.03 3.73
CA ASP A 24 35.73 0.09 2.59
C ASP A 24 36.05 -1.29 1.99
N VAL A 25 36.35 -2.28 2.83
CA VAL A 25 36.62 -3.67 2.41
C VAL A 25 35.42 -4.30 1.71
N VAL A 26 34.21 -4.04 2.22
CA VAL A 26 32.96 -4.61 1.69
C VAL A 26 32.42 -3.80 0.50
N GLY A 27 32.94 -2.59 0.26
CA GLY A 27 32.50 -1.71 -0.83
C GLY A 27 31.10 -1.14 -0.63
N ILE A 28 30.79 -0.65 0.58
CA ILE A 28 29.54 0.08 0.88
C ILE A 28 29.83 1.45 1.47
N SER A 29 28.95 2.42 1.23
CA SER A 29 29.04 3.72 1.91
C SER A 29 28.67 3.59 3.39
N ARG A 30 29.29 4.41 4.23
CA ARG A 30 28.91 4.52 5.65
C ARG A 30 27.44 4.90 5.85
N THR A 31 26.90 5.75 4.97
CA THR A 31 25.48 6.15 5.02
C THR A 31 24.56 4.94 4.83
N ALA A 32 24.87 4.06 3.88
CA ALA A 32 24.11 2.83 3.66
C ALA A 32 24.26 1.82 4.82
N TYR A 33 25.42 1.79 5.48
CA TYR A 33 25.63 0.97 6.68
C TYR A 33 24.70 1.41 7.82
N TYR A 34 24.60 2.71 8.10
CA TYR A 34 23.73 3.23 9.17
C TYR A 34 22.26 3.30 8.79
N TYR A 35 21.92 3.37 7.50
CA TYR A 35 20.54 3.48 7.07
C TYR A 35 19.72 2.24 7.50
N GLU A 36 18.62 2.49 8.19
CA GLU A 36 17.60 1.48 8.50
C GLU A 36 16.30 1.90 7.81
N PRO A 37 15.74 1.03 6.94
CA PRO A 37 14.47 1.33 6.31
C PRO A 37 13.38 1.40 7.39
N LYS A 38 12.78 2.58 7.56
CA LYS A 38 11.65 2.74 8.46
C LYS A 38 10.42 2.10 7.83
N LEU A 39 9.98 0.97 8.40
CA LEU A 39 8.69 0.39 8.05
C LEU A 39 7.59 1.38 8.44
N ASN A 40 6.63 1.61 7.54
CA ASN A 40 5.48 2.42 7.86
C ASN A 40 4.52 1.54 8.66
N ASP A 41 4.17 1.98 9.87
CA ASP A 41 3.16 1.32 10.69
C ASP A 41 1.77 1.60 10.13
N ASP A 42 1.31 0.71 9.25
CA ASP A 42 0.01 0.81 8.57
C ASP A 42 -1.12 0.10 9.34
N ASP A 43 -0.86 -0.43 10.53
CA ASP A 43 -1.79 -1.27 11.29
C ASP A 43 -3.08 -0.51 11.63
N GLU A 44 -2.97 0.73 12.09
CA GLU A 44 -4.14 1.57 12.38
C GLU A 44 -5.03 1.80 11.13
N ILE A 45 -4.41 1.91 9.95
CA ILE A 45 -5.13 2.12 8.69
C ILE A 45 -5.84 0.83 8.28
N ILE A 46 -5.17 -0.31 8.47
CA ILE A 46 -5.72 -1.64 8.18
C ILE A 46 -6.96 -1.89 9.05
N ASP A 47 -6.85 -1.67 10.37
CA ASP A 47 -7.95 -1.87 11.31
C ASP A 47 -9.15 -0.97 11.00
N ALA A 48 -8.90 0.31 10.75
CA ALA A 48 -9.96 1.25 10.42
C ALA A 48 -10.64 0.93 9.07
N LEU A 49 -9.88 0.46 8.08
CA LEU A 49 -10.43 0.02 6.79
C LEU A 49 -11.25 -1.26 6.93
N ASN A 50 -10.77 -2.26 7.66
CA ASN A 50 -11.49 -3.51 7.91
C ASN A 50 -12.81 -3.24 8.64
N ALA A 51 -12.78 -2.44 9.71
CA ALA A 51 -13.99 -2.05 10.44
C ALA A 51 -15.03 -1.31 9.57
N LEU A 52 -14.59 -0.55 8.57
CA LEU A 52 -15.49 0.10 7.61
C LEU A 52 -16.07 -0.88 6.59
N ILE A 53 -15.28 -1.86 6.16
CA ILE A 53 -15.69 -2.85 5.16
C ILE A 53 -16.67 -3.85 5.75
N ASP A 54 -16.45 -4.29 6.98
CA ASP A 54 -17.39 -5.16 7.70
C ASP A 54 -18.77 -4.51 7.80
N LYS A 55 -18.82 -3.21 8.07
CA LYS A 55 -20.08 -2.43 8.12
C LYS A 55 -20.65 -2.15 6.73
N HIS A 56 -19.79 -1.94 5.73
CA HIS A 56 -20.18 -1.43 4.42
C HIS A 56 -19.44 -2.10 3.25
N HIS A 57 -19.67 -3.41 3.05
CA HIS A 57 -18.98 -4.21 2.04
C HIS A 57 -19.09 -3.69 0.58
N ARG A 58 -20.12 -2.89 0.25
CA ARG A 58 -20.32 -2.32 -1.11
C ARG A 58 -19.56 -1.02 -1.35
N TRP A 59 -18.91 -0.47 -0.33
CA TRP A 59 -18.23 0.81 -0.45
C TRP A 59 -16.88 0.62 -1.13
N GLY A 60 -16.67 1.36 -2.22
CA GLY A 60 -15.36 1.51 -2.82
C GLY A 60 -14.52 2.56 -2.09
N PHE A 61 -13.23 2.58 -2.42
CA PHE A 61 -12.23 3.47 -1.82
C PHE A 61 -12.67 4.94 -1.62
N PRO A 62 -13.29 5.64 -2.59
CA PRO A 62 -13.68 7.04 -2.39
C PRO A 62 -14.68 7.24 -1.24
N LYS A 63 -15.54 6.26 -0.97
CA LYS A 63 -16.50 6.32 0.15
C LYS A 63 -15.80 6.00 1.47
N CYS A 64 -14.96 4.97 1.49
CA CYS A 64 -14.18 4.60 2.67
C CYS A 64 -13.27 5.75 3.11
N PHE A 65 -12.50 6.34 2.18
CA PHE A 65 -11.62 7.47 2.48
C PHE A 65 -12.38 8.70 3.01
N LYS A 66 -13.51 9.06 2.38
CA LYS A 66 -14.36 10.16 2.88
C LYS A 66 -14.89 9.88 4.28
N ARG A 67 -15.24 8.62 4.60
CA ARG A 67 -15.67 8.25 5.95
C ARG A 67 -14.52 8.32 6.96
N LEU A 68 -13.33 7.84 6.62
CA LEU A 68 -12.13 7.96 7.46
C LEU A 68 -11.81 9.42 7.78
N ARG A 69 -11.92 10.32 6.78
CA ARG A 69 -11.76 11.77 7.00
C ARG A 69 -12.81 12.35 7.94
N LYS A 70 -14.07 11.91 7.84
CA LYS A 70 -15.15 12.32 8.76
C LYS A 70 -14.97 11.80 10.18
N LEU A 71 -14.33 10.65 10.35
CA LEU A 71 -13.95 10.09 11.65
C LEU A 71 -12.75 10.81 12.28
N GLY A 72 -12.16 11.80 11.60
CA GLY A 72 -11.07 12.62 12.11
C GLY A 72 -9.66 12.15 11.72
N HIS A 73 -9.53 11.03 11.01
CA HIS A 73 -8.21 10.54 10.59
C HIS A 73 -7.57 11.50 9.58
N ARG A 74 -6.37 12.00 9.90
CA ARG A 74 -5.61 12.95 9.05
C ARG A 74 -4.66 12.27 8.06
N TRP A 75 -4.77 10.96 7.86
CA TRP A 75 -3.89 10.19 7.00
C TRP A 75 -3.87 10.69 5.55
N ASN A 76 -2.70 10.57 4.91
CA ASN A 76 -2.52 10.92 3.50
C ASN A 76 -3.31 9.96 2.61
N HIS A 77 -4.06 10.51 1.65
CA HIS A 77 -4.81 9.75 0.66
C HIS A 77 -3.99 8.69 -0.06
N LYS A 78 -2.74 9.00 -0.47
CA LYS A 78 -1.86 8.05 -1.17
C LYS A 78 -1.51 6.85 -0.29
N ARG A 79 -1.27 7.09 1.00
CA ARG A 79 -0.94 6.06 1.98
C ARG A 79 -2.13 5.12 2.21
N VAL A 80 -3.31 5.69 2.46
CA VAL A 80 -4.54 4.89 2.63
C VAL A 80 -4.88 4.13 1.36
N TYR A 81 -4.68 4.73 0.19
CA TYR A 81 -4.90 4.06 -1.09
C TYR A 81 -3.97 2.87 -1.29
N ARG A 82 -2.66 3.02 -0.98
CA ARG A 82 -1.69 1.92 -1.03
C ARG A 82 -2.15 0.74 -0.19
N VAL A 83 -2.45 0.97 1.09
CA VAL A 83 -2.91 -0.07 2.02
C VAL A 83 -4.20 -0.71 1.52
N TYR A 84 -5.15 0.08 1.03
CA TYR A 84 -6.41 -0.43 0.47
C TYR A 84 -6.19 -1.37 -0.74
N THR A 85 -5.25 -1.02 -1.63
CA THR A 85 -4.87 -1.88 -2.77
C THR A 85 -4.11 -3.13 -2.34
N GLU A 86 -3.21 -3.03 -1.36
CA GLU A 86 -2.45 -4.17 -0.81
C GLU A 86 -3.38 -5.19 -0.14
N LEU A 87 -4.41 -4.72 0.57
CA LEU A 87 -5.49 -5.54 1.14
C LEU A 87 -6.45 -6.11 0.07
N LYS A 88 -6.24 -5.83 -1.23
CA LYS A 88 -7.06 -6.30 -2.36
C LYS A 88 -8.56 -6.03 -2.23
N LEU A 89 -8.92 -4.92 -1.58
CA LEU A 89 -10.31 -4.53 -1.31
C LEU A 89 -11.05 -3.95 -2.52
N ASN A 90 -10.43 -3.99 -3.70
CA ASN A 90 -10.97 -3.44 -4.93
C ASN A 90 -12.17 -4.25 -5.43
N LEU A 91 -13.37 -3.67 -5.28
CA LEU A 91 -14.59 -4.23 -5.83
C LEU A 91 -14.51 -4.25 -7.36
N ARG A 92 -14.54 -5.45 -7.96
CA ARG A 92 -14.58 -5.60 -9.43
C ARG A 92 -15.89 -5.03 -9.97
N ARG A 93 -15.80 -3.94 -10.74
CA ARG A 93 -16.95 -3.41 -11.47
C ARG A 93 -17.31 -4.36 -12.61
N LYS A 94 -18.50 -4.96 -12.58
CA LYS A 94 -19.02 -5.70 -13.73
C LYS A 94 -19.23 -4.72 -14.89
N GLY A 95 -18.75 -5.07 -16.08
CA GLY A 95 -19.03 -4.32 -17.30
C GLY A 95 -20.53 -4.27 -17.58
N LYS A 96 -21.01 -3.17 -18.20
CA LYS A 96 -22.40 -3.10 -18.66
C LYS A 96 -22.61 -4.20 -19.71
N LYS A 97 -23.55 -5.12 -19.47
CA LYS A 97 -23.99 -6.03 -20.53
C LYS A 97 -24.77 -5.21 -21.56
N ARG A 98 -24.45 -5.38 -22.84
CA ARG A 98 -25.31 -4.85 -23.90
C ARG A 98 -26.66 -5.55 -23.79
N LEU A 99 -27.73 -4.77 -23.65
CA LEU A 99 -29.08 -5.31 -23.79
C LEU A 99 -29.29 -5.71 -25.26
N PRO A 100 -30.03 -6.79 -25.54
CA PRO A 100 -30.40 -7.11 -26.91
C PRO A 100 -31.18 -5.94 -27.52
N ASN A 101 -31.02 -5.72 -28.82
CA ASN A 101 -31.76 -4.68 -29.53
C ASN A 101 -33.26 -5.01 -29.43
N ARG A 102 -34.02 -4.14 -28.78
CA ARG A 102 -35.49 -4.19 -28.82
C ARG A 102 -35.81 -3.57 -30.16
N ASN A 103 -36.28 -4.33 -31.14
CA ASN A 103 -36.80 -3.77 -32.39
C ASN A 103 -38.24 -3.36 -32.09
N PRO A 104 -38.55 -2.09 -31.70
CA PRO A 104 -39.92 -1.72 -31.44
C PRO A 104 -40.68 -1.65 -32.76
N GLU A 105 -41.90 -2.17 -32.78
CA GLU A 105 -42.81 -1.89 -33.90
C GLU A 105 -43.20 -0.41 -33.86
N PRO A 106 -43.25 0.27 -35.02
CA PRO A 106 -43.73 1.64 -35.10
C PRO A 106 -45.21 1.69 -34.71
N LEU A 107 -45.59 2.67 -33.89
CA LEU A 107 -47.01 2.93 -33.62
C LEU A 107 -47.70 3.34 -34.92
N ALA A 108 -48.85 2.73 -35.23
CA ALA A 108 -49.72 3.20 -36.29
C ALA A 108 -50.29 4.57 -35.90
N ALA A 109 -49.91 5.60 -36.67
CA ALA A 109 -50.55 6.91 -36.58
C ALA A 109 -51.87 6.89 -37.38
N PRO A 110 -52.94 7.55 -36.87
CA PRO A 110 -54.21 7.68 -37.58
C PRO A 110 -54.11 8.57 -38.82
#